data_AF-B0EPL2-F1
#
_entry.id   AF-B0EPL2-F1
#
_cell.length_a   1.000
_cell.length_b   1.000
_cell.length_c   1.000
_cell.angle_alpha   90.00
_cell.angle_beta   90.00
_cell.angle_gamma   90.00
#
_symmetry.space_group_name_H-M   'P 1'
#
loop_
_entity.id
_entity.type
_entity.pdbx_description
1 polymer ?
#
loop_
_entity_poly.entity_id
_entity_poly.type
_entity_poly.pdbx_seq_one_letter_code
_entity_poly.pdbx_strand_id
1 'polypeptide(L)'
;MLFIILFILVQDCQCKLLFDCIPIGNRFSDGFNSQTNTSSLQCSFTHSNKTYLFTKDFNDDSENDWSVGHTMVDGQIIFSSNNHQLFITSNLTLTNQSQLYLHRPFEISYLLKMMSQSQIHVFKSLQIQKNISIKDQLETNYPLIISWNAIGIELFKSLQINSNTECFDLLSMQSPYILNTANSINTIKTNDFPYPLSTGHLHLLSGQRLVRYCPFSVPFTNEVKCILTTPYYQKSYSGSGNYAFAYPHCPCNDEHTSCILEFLSSEVYLQSNDLSHTLLHINHNTTLYQLDTAKSIHVEDLCLLHLISMRPFSQNLIKTSFGFITNSGESDGMFFFNPLKNTLILTGTNELHLNKYKNKVPLTIIGHGLINLKDIQDSSVYSFKIDNEKEKFKVHINQKGNNQILIFDQQSYLDESPYCAVVIIKSKNTISCQSCKEGFSLTQSNLCIKDIHCNHYSSNGHCLSCKDGYQLSVDGTCQSNYYRIEKIPLCKGDTCD
;
A
#
# COMPACT_ATOMS: atom_id res chain seq x y z
N MET A 1 5.91 57.01 25.63
CA MET A 1 6.28 56.81 24.20
C MET A 1 7.74 56.40 23.99
N LEU A 2 8.70 56.85 24.82
CA LEU A 2 10.12 56.48 24.68
C LEU A 2 10.44 55.00 25.00
N PHE A 3 9.63 54.33 25.83
CA PHE A 3 9.85 52.93 26.23
C PHE A 3 9.40 51.87 25.20
N ILE A 4 8.53 52.23 24.25
CA ILE A 4 8.03 51.30 23.22
C ILE A 4 9.01 51.19 22.05
N ILE A 5 9.76 52.27 21.78
CA ILE A 5 10.79 52.29 20.71
C ILE A 5 12.00 51.43 21.12
N LEU A 6 12.31 51.33 22.42
CA LEU A 6 13.41 50.50 22.91
C LEU A 6 13.10 48.99 22.84
N PHE A 7 11.83 48.58 22.96
CA PHE A 7 11.44 47.17 22.85
C PHE A 7 11.39 46.67 21.40
N ILE A 8 11.08 47.55 20.44
CA ILE A 8 11.06 47.22 19.01
C ILE A 8 12.49 47.11 18.44
N LEU A 9 13.48 47.79 19.03
CA LEU A 9 14.88 47.73 18.59
C LEU A 9 15.68 46.53 19.14
N VAL A 10 15.12 45.73 20.06
CA VAL A 10 15.80 44.56 20.65
C VAL A 10 15.33 43.24 20.03
N GLN A 11 14.39 43.28 19.07
CA GLN A 11 13.75 42.07 18.52
C GLN A 11 14.25 41.65 17.13
N ASP A 12 15.35 42.23 16.62
CA ASP A 12 15.91 41.86 15.31
C ASP A 12 17.44 41.73 15.33
N CYS A 13 18.01 41.27 16.45
CA CYS A 13 19.34 40.67 16.42
C CYS A 13 19.23 39.24 15.87
N GLN A 14 18.81 39.11 14.62
CA GLN A 14 19.21 37.93 13.86
C GLN A 14 20.73 38.02 13.76
N CYS A 15 21.45 37.17 14.51
CA CYS A 15 22.85 36.91 14.24
C CYS A 15 22.94 36.38 12.80
N LYS A 16 23.10 37.30 11.84
CA LYS A 16 23.35 37.00 10.45
C LYS A 16 24.64 36.18 10.47
N LEU A 17 24.56 34.88 10.21
CA LEU A 17 25.76 34.06 10.07
C LEU A 17 26.60 34.72 8.98
N LEU A 18 27.79 35.18 9.36
CA LEU A 18 28.75 35.73 8.42
C LEU A 18 29.55 34.57 7.85
N PHE A 19 29.69 34.54 6.53
CA PHE A 19 30.47 33.51 5.84
C PHE A 19 31.76 34.11 5.31
N ASP A 20 32.84 33.33 5.40
CA ASP A 20 34.14 33.74 4.90
C ASP A 20 34.13 33.81 3.37
N CYS A 21 33.46 32.86 2.72
CA CYS A 21 33.54 32.64 1.28
C CYS A 21 32.14 32.38 0.67
N ILE A 22 31.71 33.27 -0.22
CA ILE A 22 30.47 33.16 -0.99
C ILE A 22 30.83 33.22 -2.48
N PRO A 23 30.52 32.20 -3.29
CA PRO A 23 30.83 32.19 -4.71
C PRO A 23 30.30 33.43 -5.45
N ILE A 24 31.16 34.12 -6.21
CA ILE A 24 30.74 35.24 -7.07
C ILE A 24 29.95 34.68 -8.25
N GLY A 25 30.52 33.73 -8.97
CA GLY A 25 29.90 33.01 -10.08
C GLY A 25 29.52 31.58 -9.71
N ASN A 26 29.51 30.69 -10.69
CA ASN A 26 29.17 29.28 -10.52
C ASN A 26 30.39 28.36 -10.69
N ARG A 27 31.60 28.93 -10.75
CA ARG A 27 32.87 28.19 -10.82
C ARG A 27 33.83 28.63 -9.73
N PHE A 28 34.81 27.79 -9.45
CA PHE A 28 35.90 28.12 -8.52
C PHE A 28 36.75 29.27 -9.09
N SER A 29 37.01 29.25 -10.41
CA SER A 29 37.72 30.30 -11.12
C SER A 29 37.05 31.69 -11.10
N ASP A 30 35.73 31.76 -10.86
CA ASP A 30 34.99 33.02 -10.74
C ASP A 30 35.32 33.78 -9.44
N GLY A 31 35.93 33.11 -8.46
CA GLY A 31 36.31 33.66 -7.17
C GLY A 31 35.15 33.80 -6.17
N PHE A 32 35.47 34.39 -5.02
CA PHE A 32 34.60 34.44 -3.85
C PHE A 32 34.55 35.84 -3.22
N ASN A 33 33.37 36.21 -2.74
CA ASN A 33 33.16 37.35 -1.84
C ASN A 33 33.26 36.91 -0.38
N SER A 34 33.62 37.85 0.50
CA SER A 34 33.67 37.60 1.94
C SER A 34 32.79 38.57 2.73
N GLN A 35 32.15 38.07 3.77
CA GLN A 35 31.41 38.88 4.75
C GLN A 35 32.19 39.11 6.05
N THR A 36 33.35 38.46 6.24
CA THR A 36 34.13 38.46 7.50
C THR A 36 35.44 39.26 7.41
N ASN A 37 35.58 40.15 6.42
CA ASN A 37 36.87 40.77 6.05
C ASN A 37 37.97 39.76 5.67
N THR A 38 37.62 38.50 5.40
CA THR A 38 38.56 37.52 4.83
C THR A 38 38.90 37.97 3.40
N SER A 39 40.19 38.06 3.07
CA SER A 39 40.59 38.42 1.70
C SER A 39 40.06 37.36 0.72
N SER A 40 39.48 37.77 -0.42
CA SER A 40 38.99 36.86 -1.48
C SER A 40 40.05 35.83 -1.92
N LEU A 41 41.33 36.21 -1.92
CA LEU A 41 42.48 35.32 -2.14
C LEU A 41 42.52 34.11 -1.21
N GLN A 42 42.09 34.26 0.05
CA GLN A 42 42.08 33.16 1.03
C GLN A 42 40.98 32.13 0.75
N CYS A 43 39.92 32.52 0.04
CA CYS A 43 38.84 31.64 -0.39
C CYS A 43 39.19 30.86 -1.66
N SER A 44 40.21 31.31 -2.40
CA SER A 44 40.71 30.70 -3.63
C SER A 44 41.85 29.70 -3.39
N PHE A 45 42.17 29.36 -2.13
CA PHE A 45 43.07 28.24 -1.83
C PHE A 45 42.27 26.95 -1.71
N THR A 46 42.80 25.87 -2.30
CA THR A 46 42.20 24.54 -2.21
C THR A 46 42.37 23.89 -0.83
N HIS A 47 43.05 24.54 0.12
CA HIS A 47 43.17 24.09 1.51
C HIS A 47 42.92 25.27 2.44
N SER A 48 41.78 25.28 3.14
CA SER A 48 41.41 26.35 4.04
C SER A 48 40.57 25.86 5.23
N ASN A 49 40.63 26.54 6.37
CA ASN A 49 39.71 26.29 7.49
C ASN A 49 38.51 27.26 7.47
N LYS A 50 38.11 27.69 6.27
CA LYS A 50 37.10 28.75 6.08
C LYS A 50 35.69 28.19 5.96
N THR A 51 34.72 29.07 6.15
CA THR A 51 33.28 28.81 6.01
C THR A 51 32.78 29.23 4.62
N TYR A 52 32.18 28.30 3.89
CA TYR A 52 31.62 28.51 2.55
C TYR A 52 30.09 28.43 2.58
N LEU A 53 29.43 29.33 1.86
CA LEU A 53 27.98 29.29 1.64
C LEU A 53 27.68 29.11 0.15
N PHE A 54 26.97 28.04 -0.19
CA PHE A 54 26.47 27.78 -1.54
C PHE A 54 24.95 27.96 -1.59
N THR A 55 24.50 28.89 -2.44
CA THR A 55 23.06 29.20 -2.65
C THR A 55 22.62 29.05 -4.11
N LYS A 56 23.52 28.57 -4.98
CA LYS A 56 23.29 28.26 -6.39
C LYS A 56 24.21 27.13 -6.83
N ASP A 57 23.87 26.47 -7.94
CA ASP A 57 24.68 25.44 -8.58
C ASP A 57 26.14 25.89 -8.70
N PHE A 58 27.06 24.94 -8.46
CA PHE A 58 28.47 25.21 -8.46
C PHE A 58 29.25 24.07 -9.11
N ASN A 59 30.00 24.45 -10.15
CA ASN A 59 30.87 23.57 -10.91
C ASN A 59 32.32 23.87 -10.53
N ASP A 60 32.91 23.03 -9.69
CA ASP A 60 34.31 23.16 -9.30
C ASP A 60 35.22 22.78 -10.47
N ASP A 61 35.94 23.78 -10.98
CA ASP A 61 36.95 23.67 -12.02
C ASP A 61 38.39 23.73 -11.48
N SER A 62 38.57 23.57 -10.16
CA SER A 62 39.91 23.44 -9.56
C SER A 62 40.62 22.16 -10.03
N GLU A 63 41.95 22.26 -10.16
CA GLU A 63 42.81 21.16 -10.63
C GLU A 63 43.29 20.23 -9.50
N ASN A 64 43.01 20.58 -8.24
CA ASN A 64 43.48 19.87 -7.05
C ASN A 64 42.32 19.50 -6.14
N ASP A 65 42.56 18.55 -5.22
CA ASP A 65 41.63 18.30 -4.13
C ASP A 65 41.36 19.59 -3.35
N TRP A 66 40.10 19.79 -2.99
CA TRP A 66 39.63 21.01 -2.33
C TRP A 66 39.12 20.69 -0.93
N SER A 67 39.90 21.09 0.07
CA SER A 67 39.65 20.90 1.50
C SER A 67 39.24 22.21 2.18
N VAL A 68 38.08 22.22 2.83
CA VAL A 68 37.52 23.38 3.53
C VAL A 68 37.06 23.06 4.97
N GLY A 69 36.97 24.09 5.81
CA GLY A 69 36.56 23.95 7.21
C GLY A 69 35.07 23.72 7.40
N HIS A 70 34.23 24.50 6.73
CA HIS A 70 32.77 24.36 6.83
C HIS A 70 32.11 24.70 5.50
N THR A 71 31.12 23.90 5.11
CA THR A 71 30.28 24.11 3.94
C THR A 71 28.84 24.20 4.38
N MET A 72 28.16 25.27 4.01
CA MET A 72 26.73 25.46 4.22
C MET A 72 26.02 25.50 2.87
N VAL A 73 24.91 24.77 2.78
CA VAL A 73 24.07 24.66 1.59
C VAL A 73 22.68 25.19 1.93
N ASP A 74 22.23 26.15 1.13
CA ASP A 74 20.91 26.76 1.25
C ASP A 74 20.22 26.78 -0.12
N GLY A 75 19.18 25.96 -0.26
CA GLY A 75 18.44 25.75 -1.50
C GLY A 75 18.77 24.43 -2.19
N GLN A 76 18.45 24.36 -3.49
CA GLN A 76 18.69 23.18 -4.33
C GLN A 76 19.94 23.41 -5.18
N ILE A 77 20.98 22.62 -4.94
CA ILE A 77 22.33 22.87 -5.45
C ILE A 77 22.87 21.63 -6.14
N ILE A 78 23.23 21.77 -7.40
CA ILE A 78 24.07 20.81 -8.12
C ILE A 78 25.52 21.16 -7.85
N PHE A 79 26.25 20.22 -7.26
CA PHE A 79 27.68 20.31 -7.01
C PHE A 79 28.42 19.35 -7.95
N SER A 80 28.97 19.92 -9.03
CA SER A 80 29.63 19.17 -10.09
C SER A 80 31.11 19.52 -10.18
N SER A 81 31.86 18.67 -10.89
CA SER A 81 33.21 18.97 -11.33
C SER A 81 33.46 18.24 -12.65
N ASN A 82 34.22 18.87 -13.55
CA ASN A 82 34.70 18.20 -14.76
C ASN A 82 35.89 17.28 -14.48
N ASN A 83 36.46 17.40 -13.28
CA ASN A 83 37.63 16.66 -12.88
C ASN A 83 37.27 15.61 -11.81
N HIS A 84 38.21 14.70 -11.54
CA HIS A 84 38.01 13.61 -10.58
C HIS A 84 38.49 13.92 -9.15
N GLN A 85 38.85 15.18 -8.84
CA GLN A 85 39.38 15.51 -7.51
C GLN A 85 38.30 15.48 -6.43
N LEU A 86 38.75 15.17 -5.22
CA LEU A 86 37.94 15.07 -4.03
C LEU A 86 37.63 16.45 -3.46
N PHE A 87 36.36 16.69 -3.11
CA PHE A 87 35.99 17.80 -2.24
C PHE A 87 35.86 17.31 -0.80
N ILE A 88 36.62 17.92 0.10
CA ILE A 88 36.67 17.56 1.52
C ILE A 88 36.13 18.75 2.32
N THR A 89 35.12 18.53 3.15
CA THR A 89 34.69 19.53 4.13
C THR A 89 34.75 18.94 5.53
N SER A 90 35.26 19.70 6.50
CA SER A 90 35.21 19.22 7.88
C SER A 90 33.77 19.15 8.38
N ASN A 91 32.97 20.18 8.09
CA ASN A 91 31.59 20.27 8.52
C ASN A 91 30.68 20.61 7.33
N LEU A 92 29.68 19.79 7.06
CA LEU A 92 28.62 20.09 6.09
C LEU A 92 27.32 20.41 6.83
N THR A 93 26.68 21.54 6.52
CA THR A 93 25.34 21.89 7.00
C THR A 93 24.39 22.08 5.83
N LEU A 94 23.32 21.28 5.78
CA LEU A 94 22.17 21.54 4.90
C LEU A 94 21.08 22.26 5.70
N THR A 95 20.61 23.40 5.20
CA THR A 95 19.49 24.12 5.81
C THR A 95 18.15 23.47 5.49
N ASN A 96 17.06 24.01 6.05
CA ASN A 96 15.71 23.47 5.85
C ASN A 96 15.39 23.33 4.35
N GLN A 97 14.83 22.19 3.96
CA GLN A 97 14.41 21.88 2.59
C GLN A 97 15.53 21.92 1.53
N SER A 98 16.79 22.02 1.95
CA SER A 98 17.93 22.07 1.03
C SER A 98 18.20 20.72 0.38
N GLN A 99 18.55 20.74 -0.90
CA GLN A 99 18.83 19.54 -1.70
C GLN A 99 20.23 19.68 -2.29
N LEU A 100 21.13 18.73 -1.99
CA LEU A 100 22.50 18.75 -2.50
C LEU A 100 22.72 17.59 -3.48
N TYR A 101 22.94 17.87 -4.76
CA TYR A 101 23.19 16.87 -5.80
C TYR A 101 24.69 16.76 -6.07
N LEU A 102 25.30 15.67 -5.61
CA LEU A 102 26.74 15.42 -5.70
C LEU A 102 27.09 14.63 -6.97
N HIS A 103 27.61 15.35 -7.97
CA HIS A 103 28.13 14.79 -9.22
C HIS A 103 29.65 14.61 -9.23
N ARG A 104 30.28 14.62 -8.05
CA ARG A 104 31.72 14.42 -7.83
C ARG A 104 31.99 13.66 -6.52
N PRO A 105 33.20 13.10 -6.32
CA PRO A 105 33.62 12.56 -5.03
C PRO A 105 33.57 13.64 -3.93
N PHE A 106 32.97 13.29 -2.79
CA PHE A 106 32.76 14.20 -1.67
C PHE A 106 33.05 13.52 -0.33
N GLU A 107 33.76 14.21 0.57
CA GLU A 107 34.08 13.72 1.91
C GLU A 107 33.62 14.72 2.98
N ILE A 108 33.03 14.17 4.05
CA ILE A 108 32.69 14.87 5.28
C ILE A 108 33.51 14.27 6.42
N SER A 109 34.54 14.98 6.86
CA SER A 109 35.54 14.44 7.79
C SER A 109 35.15 14.55 9.27
N TYR A 110 34.25 15.48 9.64
CA TYR A 110 33.85 15.67 11.04
C TYR A 110 32.33 15.63 11.30
N LEU A 111 31.53 16.51 10.70
CA LEU A 111 30.10 16.62 11.01
C LEU A 111 29.25 16.84 9.75
N LEU A 112 28.29 15.94 9.52
CA LEU A 112 27.13 16.18 8.67
C LEU A 112 25.98 16.66 9.55
N LYS A 113 25.52 17.88 9.32
CA LYS A 113 24.36 18.47 9.98
C LYS A 113 23.22 18.64 8.98
N MET A 114 22.10 17.98 9.24
CA MET A 114 20.92 18.05 8.39
C MET A 114 19.74 18.64 9.15
N MET A 115 19.09 19.63 8.55
CA MET A 115 17.87 20.25 9.08
C MET A 115 16.63 19.64 8.39
N SER A 116 15.42 20.07 8.79
CA SER A 116 14.16 19.47 8.34
C SER A 116 14.05 19.40 6.80
N GLN A 117 13.60 18.24 6.29
CA GLN A 117 13.34 17.97 4.86
C GLN A 117 14.55 18.21 3.92
N SER A 118 15.78 18.18 4.44
CA SER A 118 16.98 18.26 3.60
C SER A 118 17.42 16.88 3.11
N GLN A 119 17.98 16.80 1.89
CA GLN A 119 18.54 15.54 1.36
C GLN A 119 19.85 15.75 0.59
N ILE A 120 20.65 14.69 0.54
CA ILE A 120 21.84 14.60 -0.30
C ILE A 120 21.59 13.53 -1.36
N HIS A 121 21.67 13.91 -2.63
CA HIS A 121 21.62 12.99 -3.77
C HIS A 121 23.02 12.69 -4.27
N VAL A 122 23.40 11.41 -4.34
CA VAL A 122 24.76 10.99 -4.68
C VAL A 122 24.79 10.30 -6.04
N PHE A 123 25.61 10.83 -6.95
CA PHE A 123 25.84 10.29 -8.30
C PHE A 123 27.29 9.86 -8.54
N LYS A 124 28.19 10.09 -7.57
CA LYS A 124 29.59 9.64 -7.61
C LYS A 124 30.00 8.89 -6.35
N SER A 125 30.63 9.54 -5.37
CA SER A 125 30.96 8.91 -4.10
C SER A 125 30.81 9.87 -2.94
N LEU A 126 30.46 9.32 -1.78
CA LEU A 126 30.29 10.07 -0.55
C LEU A 126 30.98 9.32 0.60
N GLN A 127 31.82 10.02 1.36
CA GLN A 127 32.44 9.50 2.56
C GLN A 127 32.00 10.30 3.79
N ILE A 128 31.61 9.62 4.87
CA ILE A 128 31.21 10.23 6.15
C ILE A 128 32.00 9.57 7.27
N GLN A 129 32.87 10.35 7.93
CA GLN A 129 33.85 9.78 8.85
C GLN A 129 33.41 9.73 10.32
N LYS A 130 32.76 10.79 10.84
CA LYS A 130 32.60 10.95 12.29
C LYS A 130 31.17 11.14 12.75
N ASN A 131 30.53 12.29 12.51
CA ASN A 131 29.26 12.59 13.15
C ASN A 131 28.16 12.91 12.14
N ILE A 132 26.95 12.42 12.42
CA ILE A 132 25.72 12.90 11.80
C ILE A 132 24.84 13.49 12.91
N SER A 133 24.45 14.74 12.74
CA SER A 133 23.50 15.42 13.62
C SER A 133 22.30 15.84 12.81
N ILE A 134 21.12 15.45 13.28
CA ILE A 134 19.88 15.77 12.60
C ILE A 134 19.03 16.60 13.56
N LYS A 135 18.47 17.69 13.05
CA LYS A 135 17.57 18.55 13.80
C LYS A 135 16.17 18.47 13.22
N ASP A 136 15.19 18.48 14.13
CA ASP A 136 13.75 18.45 13.87
C ASP A 136 13.22 17.10 13.37
N GLN A 137 11.89 16.95 13.35
CA GLN A 137 11.18 15.68 13.20
C GLN A 137 11.56 14.95 11.90
N LEU A 138 11.86 13.65 12.03
CA LEU A 138 12.22 12.77 10.93
C LEU A 138 11.10 11.77 10.70
N GLU A 139 10.77 11.53 9.44
CA GLU A 139 9.80 10.51 9.06
C GLU A 139 10.52 9.29 8.49
N THR A 140 10.12 8.09 8.91
CA THR A 140 10.51 6.85 8.22
C THR A 140 9.96 6.88 6.79
N ASN A 141 10.62 6.18 5.87
CA ASN A 141 10.32 6.17 4.43
C ASN A 141 10.67 7.49 3.70
N TYR A 142 11.46 8.36 4.34
CA TYR A 142 12.09 9.53 3.73
C TYR A 142 13.61 9.48 3.93
N PRO A 143 14.38 8.84 3.02
CA PRO A 143 15.83 8.71 3.13
C PRO A 143 16.53 10.07 3.07
N LEU A 144 17.45 10.33 4.00
CA LEU A 144 18.24 11.56 4.04
C LEU A 144 19.33 11.62 2.97
N ILE A 145 19.92 10.48 2.65
CA ILE A 145 20.92 10.32 1.60
C ILE A 145 20.36 9.36 0.55
N ILE A 146 20.40 9.76 -0.72
CA ILE A 146 19.85 8.99 -1.83
C ILE A 146 20.94 8.76 -2.86
N SER A 147 21.39 7.52 -2.97
CA SER A 147 22.32 7.08 -3.99
C SER A 147 21.56 6.58 -5.21
N TRP A 148 21.54 7.37 -6.27
CA TRP A 148 20.95 6.98 -7.54
C TRP A 148 21.94 6.17 -8.38
N ASN A 149 23.15 6.69 -8.54
CA ASN A 149 24.17 6.03 -9.36
C ASN A 149 25.57 6.20 -8.75
N ALA A 150 25.66 6.16 -7.42
CA ALA A 150 26.95 6.25 -6.76
C ALA A 150 27.80 5.00 -7.06
N ILE A 151 29.08 5.25 -7.28
CA ILE A 151 30.13 4.23 -7.38
C ILE A 151 30.41 3.65 -6.00
N GLY A 152 30.27 4.45 -4.93
CA GLY A 152 30.42 3.98 -3.55
C GLY A 152 30.06 4.98 -2.48
N ILE A 153 29.64 4.46 -1.33
CA ILE A 153 29.39 5.25 -0.12
C ILE A 153 30.15 4.60 1.03
N GLU A 154 30.93 5.41 1.73
CA GLU A 154 31.74 4.94 2.84
C GLU A 154 31.27 5.60 4.14
N LEU A 155 30.66 4.77 5.00
CA LEU A 155 30.37 5.11 6.38
C LEU A 155 31.49 4.53 7.24
N PHE A 156 32.22 5.36 7.98
CA PHE A 156 33.33 4.87 8.80
C PHE A 156 32.83 4.24 10.10
N LYS A 157 33.58 3.27 10.63
CA LYS A 157 33.28 2.63 11.93
C LYS A 157 33.35 3.59 13.12
N SER A 158 33.98 4.76 12.95
CA SER A 158 33.96 5.86 13.93
C SER A 158 32.68 6.70 13.90
N LEU A 159 31.72 6.36 13.03
CA LEU A 159 30.47 7.09 12.90
C LEU A 159 29.69 7.14 14.21
N GLN A 160 29.13 8.30 14.52
CA GLN A 160 28.17 8.52 15.60
C GLN A 160 26.98 9.28 15.04
N ILE A 161 25.79 8.96 15.54
CA ILE A 161 24.54 9.61 15.16
C ILE A 161 23.91 10.21 16.42
N ASN A 162 23.73 11.53 16.39
CA ASN A 162 23.06 12.26 17.45
C ASN A 162 21.63 12.57 16.98
N SER A 163 20.68 11.69 17.31
CA SER A 163 19.24 11.79 17.05
C SER A 163 18.46 11.14 18.20
N ASN A 164 17.35 11.74 18.64
CA ASN A 164 16.83 11.48 19.99
C ASN A 164 15.38 10.97 20.08
N THR A 165 14.63 10.84 18.99
CA THR A 165 13.17 10.62 19.13
C THR A 165 12.66 9.39 18.41
N GLU A 166 13.08 9.12 17.18
CA GLU A 166 12.44 8.10 16.32
C GLU A 166 13.44 7.41 15.40
N CYS A 167 13.05 6.25 14.85
CA CYS A 167 13.78 5.63 13.74
C CYS A 167 13.66 6.50 12.48
N PHE A 168 14.68 6.50 11.62
CA PHE A 168 14.62 7.21 10.34
C PHE A 168 15.49 6.52 9.28
N ASP A 169 15.17 6.78 8.01
CA ASP A 169 15.95 6.25 6.89
C ASP A 169 17.14 7.16 6.60
N LEU A 170 18.34 6.62 6.81
CA LEU A 170 19.57 7.37 6.60
C LEU A 170 19.98 7.37 5.14
N LEU A 171 20.01 6.18 4.51
CA LEU A 171 20.59 6.00 3.19
C LEU A 171 19.77 5.03 2.34
N SER A 172 19.32 5.49 1.17
CA SER A 172 18.74 4.66 0.11
C SER A 172 19.74 4.44 -1.02
N MET A 173 19.83 3.20 -1.51
CA MET A 173 20.85 2.76 -2.45
C MET A 173 20.25 2.06 -3.67
N GLN A 174 20.83 2.24 -4.85
CA GLN A 174 20.42 1.48 -6.04
C GLN A 174 20.86 0.01 -6.03
N SER A 175 21.93 -0.30 -5.29
CA SER A 175 22.57 -1.60 -5.28
C SER A 175 23.05 -1.95 -3.88
N PRO A 176 22.99 -3.22 -3.46
CA PRO A 176 23.50 -3.64 -2.16
C PRO A 176 25.03 -3.52 -2.05
N TYR A 177 25.74 -3.46 -3.18
CA TYR A 177 27.21 -3.46 -3.18
C TYR A 177 27.85 -2.09 -2.90
N ILE A 178 27.06 -1.02 -2.74
CA ILE A 178 27.56 0.37 -2.64
C ILE A 178 28.38 0.62 -1.37
N LEU A 179 28.11 -0.09 -0.28
CA LEU A 179 28.89 -0.01 0.96
C LEU A 179 30.19 -0.84 0.91
N ASN A 180 30.36 -1.69 -0.11
CA ASN A 180 31.44 -2.67 -0.22
C ASN A 180 32.57 -2.22 -1.16
N THR A 181 32.70 -0.92 -1.42
CA THR A 181 33.53 -0.39 -2.51
C THR A 181 34.99 -0.19 -2.18
N ALA A 182 35.33 -0.04 -0.89
CA ALA A 182 36.70 0.04 -0.43
C ALA A 182 37.15 -1.26 0.24
N ASN A 183 38.40 -1.70 0.00
CA ASN A 183 39.11 -2.69 0.83
C ASN A 183 39.51 -2.13 2.22
N SER A 184 38.97 -0.98 2.61
CA SER A 184 39.27 -0.32 3.87
C SER A 184 38.58 -1.04 5.04
N ILE A 185 39.40 -1.55 5.96
CA ILE A 185 38.97 -2.20 7.21
C ILE A 185 38.19 -1.26 8.16
N ASN A 186 38.26 0.05 7.93
CA ASN A 186 37.69 1.09 8.79
C ASN A 186 36.28 1.54 8.36
N THR A 187 35.71 0.91 7.33
CA THR A 187 34.36 1.23 6.82
C THR A 187 33.35 0.16 7.20
N ILE A 188 32.10 0.56 7.42
CA ILE A 188 30.96 -0.32 7.68
C ILE A 188 30.57 -0.99 6.37
N LYS A 189 30.49 -2.32 6.36
CA LYS A 189 30.13 -3.17 5.21
C LYS A 189 28.73 -3.73 5.36
N THR A 190 28.15 -4.24 4.28
CA THR A 190 26.81 -4.86 4.32
C THR A 190 26.70 -6.02 5.31
N ASN A 191 27.80 -6.75 5.51
CA ASN A 191 27.86 -7.89 6.44
C ASN A 191 28.00 -7.48 7.91
N ASP A 192 28.24 -6.19 8.19
CA ASP A 192 28.35 -5.66 9.56
C ASP A 192 26.97 -5.35 10.17
N PHE A 193 25.87 -5.50 9.41
CA PHE A 193 24.53 -5.14 9.86
C PHE A 193 23.82 -6.32 10.58
N PRO A 194 23.03 -6.04 11.64
CA PRO A 194 22.82 -4.73 12.24
C PRO A 194 24.08 -4.19 12.95
N TYR A 195 24.42 -2.92 12.68
CA TYR A 195 25.66 -2.31 13.17
C TYR A 195 25.39 -1.47 14.43
N PRO A 196 26.05 -1.74 15.57
CA PRO A 196 25.85 -1.00 16.80
C PRO A 196 26.54 0.37 16.76
N LEU A 197 25.84 1.38 17.27
CA LEU A 197 26.34 2.73 17.52
C LEU A 197 26.20 3.06 19.02
N SER A 198 26.81 4.14 19.49
CA SER A 198 26.73 4.57 20.89
C SER A 198 25.31 4.97 21.34
N THR A 199 24.42 5.29 20.40
CA THR A 199 23.07 5.82 20.66
C THR A 199 21.95 4.93 20.10
N GLY A 200 22.28 3.87 19.34
CA GLY A 200 21.31 3.02 18.67
C GLY A 200 21.95 1.99 17.74
N HIS A 201 21.20 1.55 16.74
CA HIS A 201 21.67 0.61 15.72
C HIS A 201 21.37 1.11 14.31
N LEU A 202 22.22 0.72 13.36
CA LEU A 202 21.90 0.76 11.94
C LEU A 202 21.39 -0.61 11.49
N HIS A 203 20.29 -0.60 10.76
CA HIS A 203 19.65 -1.77 10.16
C HIS A 203 19.69 -1.67 8.65
N LEU A 204 19.72 -2.81 7.98
CA LEU A 204 19.81 -2.90 6.53
C LEU A 204 18.57 -3.65 5.98
N LEU A 205 17.80 -2.97 5.14
CA LEU A 205 16.47 -3.39 4.66
C LEU A 205 16.38 -3.34 3.13
N SER A 206 15.25 -3.77 2.57
CA SER A 206 14.92 -3.66 1.14
C SER A 206 15.94 -4.32 0.21
N GLY A 207 16.25 -5.59 0.46
CA GLY A 207 17.27 -6.33 -0.29
C GLY A 207 18.67 -5.73 -0.13
N GLN A 208 18.99 -5.29 1.08
CA GLN A 208 20.24 -4.62 1.44
C GLN A 208 20.47 -3.24 0.82
N ARG A 209 19.40 -2.51 0.48
CA ARG A 209 19.45 -1.22 -0.21
C ARG A 209 18.97 -0.03 0.62
N LEU A 210 18.50 -0.23 1.83
CA LEU A 210 18.04 0.83 2.72
C LEU A 210 18.72 0.71 4.09
N VAL A 211 19.46 1.74 4.50
CA VAL A 211 20.03 1.85 5.85
C VAL A 211 19.07 2.67 6.71
N ARG A 212 18.55 2.07 7.77
CA ARG A 212 17.70 2.71 8.79
C ARG A 212 18.45 2.83 10.10
N TYR A 213 18.41 3.99 10.73
CA TYR A 213 18.88 4.15 12.10
C TYR A 213 17.70 4.05 13.07
N CYS A 214 17.91 3.38 14.21
CA CYS A 214 16.95 3.33 15.31
C CYS A 214 17.66 3.54 16.66
N PRO A 215 17.22 4.52 17.48
CA PRO A 215 17.71 4.68 18.86
C PRO A 215 17.40 3.45 19.73
N PHE A 216 18.21 3.19 20.77
CA PHE A 216 17.99 2.05 21.69
C PHE A 216 16.63 2.07 22.40
N SER A 217 16.07 3.27 22.62
CA SER A 217 14.78 3.47 23.29
C SER A 217 13.56 3.23 22.38
N VAL A 218 13.76 3.04 21.07
CA VAL A 218 12.68 2.95 20.08
C VAL A 218 12.61 1.54 19.52
N PRO A 219 11.44 0.87 19.53
CA PRO A 219 11.28 -0.43 18.89
C PRO A 219 11.58 -0.36 17.39
N PHE A 220 12.46 -1.24 16.92
CA PHE A 220 12.79 -1.35 15.51
C PHE A 220 11.60 -1.87 14.69
N THR A 221 11.32 -1.23 13.56
CA THR A 221 10.35 -1.69 12.56
C THR A 221 11.06 -1.95 11.23
N ASN A 222 10.78 -3.12 10.63
CA ASN A 222 11.27 -3.49 9.30
C ASN A 222 10.29 -3.09 8.18
N GLU A 223 9.34 -2.20 8.47
CA GLU A 223 8.37 -1.71 7.50
C GLU A 223 9.02 -0.71 6.54
N VAL A 224 8.86 -0.94 5.24
CA VAL A 224 9.36 -0.05 4.19
C VAL A 224 8.22 0.25 3.23
N LYS A 225 7.98 1.54 3.00
CA LYS A 225 6.97 2.03 2.09
C LYS A 225 7.61 2.48 0.78
N CYS A 226 7.25 1.80 -0.30
CA CYS A 226 7.62 2.16 -1.65
C CYS A 226 6.44 2.79 -2.37
N ILE A 227 6.69 3.89 -3.07
CA ILE A 227 5.69 4.58 -3.88
C ILE A 227 6.07 4.37 -5.34
N LEU A 228 5.19 3.70 -6.09
CA LEU A 228 5.28 3.59 -7.53
C LEU A 228 4.74 4.89 -8.15
N THR A 229 5.64 5.66 -8.76
CA THR A 229 5.34 6.99 -9.30
C THR A 229 4.91 6.96 -10.76
N THR A 230 5.07 5.82 -11.44
CA THR A 230 4.66 5.62 -12.83
C THR A 230 3.62 4.49 -12.93
N PRO A 231 2.89 4.37 -14.05
CA PRO A 231 1.95 3.26 -14.25
C PRO A 231 2.62 1.88 -14.38
N TYR A 232 3.94 1.81 -14.58
CA TYR A 232 4.63 0.56 -14.93
C TYR A 232 5.58 0.13 -13.81
N TYR A 233 5.33 -1.04 -13.25
CA TYR A 233 6.22 -1.62 -12.24
C TYR A 233 7.59 -1.97 -12.84
N GLN A 234 8.66 -1.73 -12.09
CA GLN A 234 10.03 -2.06 -12.48
C GLN A 234 10.76 -2.82 -11.37
N LYS A 235 11.25 -4.04 -11.66
CA LYS A 235 11.87 -4.92 -10.65
C LYS A 235 13.17 -4.38 -10.04
N SER A 236 13.91 -3.56 -10.78
CA SER A 236 15.19 -2.99 -10.31
C SER A 236 15.51 -1.69 -11.03
N TYR A 237 16.28 -0.82 -10.37
CA TYR A 237 16.84 0.36 -11.01
C TYR A 237 18.16 0.02 -11.71
N SER A 238 18.31 0.45 -12.97
CA SER A 238 19.51 0.21 -13.78
C SER A 238 20.61 1.27 -13.61
N GLY A 239 20.40 2.27 -12.76
CA GLY A 239 21.36 3.37 -12.56
C GLY A 239 21.24 4.50 -13.60
N SER A 240 20.30 4.43 -14.52
CA SER A 240 20.03 5.48 -15.52
C SER A 240 18.55 5.53 -15.93
N GLY A 241 18.11 6.70 -16.38
CA GLY A 241 16.76 6.93 -16.91
C GLY A 241 15.70 7.22 -15.85
N ASN A 242 14.45 7.30 -16.29
CA ASN A 242 13.30 7.51 -15.40
C ASN A 242 13.01 6.22 -14.65
N TYR A 243 13.21 6.22 -13.34
CA TYR A 243 12.88 5.09 -12.49
C TYR A 243 11.41 5.10 -12.08
N ALA A 244 10.81 3.92 -11.95
CA ALA A 244 9.39 3.77 -11.64
C ALA A 244 9.03 4.11 -10.17
N PHE A 245 10.00 4.23 -9.28
CA PHE A 245 9.79 4.47 -7.86
C PHE A 245 10.43 5.77 -7.38
N ALA A 246 9.88 6.32 -6.29
CA ALA A 246 10.39 7.53 -5.64
C ALA A 246 11.85 7.39 -5.15
N TYR A 247 12.28 6.17 -4.78
CA TYR A 247 13.62 5.92 -4.25
C TYR A 247 14.28 4.67 -4.86
N PRO A 248 15.62 4.67 -5.00
CA PRO A 248 16.35 3.60 -5.67
C PRO A 248 16.43 2.27 -4.88
N HIS A 249 16.12 2.29 -3.57
CA HIS A 249 16.05 1.06 -2.78
C HIS A 249 14.80 0.23 -3.09
N CYS A 250 13.76 0.85 -3.63
CA CYS A 250 12.55 0.16 -4.07
C CYS A 250 12.83 -0.71 -5.31
N PRO A 251 11.93 -1.64 -5.67
CA PRO A 251 10.92 -2.24 -4.79
C PRO A 251 11.55 -3.00 -3.60
N CYS A 252 10.85 -3.05 -2.46
CA CYS A 252 11.31 -3.70 -1.22
C CYS A 252 10.86 -5.16 -1.05
N ASN A 253 10.60 -5.87 -2.15
CA ASN A 253 10.04 -7.21 -2.12
C ASN A 253 11.08 -8.28 -1.72
N ASP A 254 11.31 -8.44 -0.41
CA ASP A 254 12.19 -9.45 0.18
C ASP A 254 11.62 -10.01 1.50
N GLU A 255 12.11 -11.19 1.91
CA GLU A 255 11.62 -11.94 3.08
C GLU A 255 11.82 -11.23 4.43
N HIS A 256 12.78 -10.30 4.51
CA HIS A 256 13.18 -9.66 5.77
C HIS A 256 12.56 -8.27 5.95
N THR A 257 11.95 -7.74 4.88
CA THR A 257 11.34 -6.41 4.86
C THR A 257 9.82 -6.53 4.80
N SER A 258 9.12 -5.82 5.68
CA SER A 258 7.66 -5.68 5.57
C SER A 258 7.34 -4.60 4.54
N CYS A 259 7.33 -4.99 3.27
CA CYS A 259 7.17 -4.07 2.15
C CYS A 259 5.70 -3.65 1.96
N ILE A 260 5.46 -2.34 1.91
CA ILE A 260 4.18 -1.73 1.55
C ILE A 260 4.37 -1.00 0.23
N LEU A 261 3.57 -1.35 -0.77
CA LEU A 261 3.58 -0.71 -2.07
C LEU A 261 2.33 0.14 -2.24
N GLU A 262 2.54 1.43 -2.45
CA GLU A 262 1.51 2.40 -2.83
C GLU A 262 1.69 2.86 -4.28
N PHE A 263 0.59 3.33 -4.86
CA PHE A 263 0.52 3.75 -6.24
C PHE A 263 0.14 5.22 -6.31
N LEU A 264 0.77 5.99 -7.21
CA LEU A 264 0.27 7.33 -7.56
C LEU A 264 -0.72 7.30 -8.73
N SER A 265 -0.67 6.25 -9.55
CA SER A 265 -1.52 6.11 -10.74
C SER A 265 -2.71 5.20 -10.44
N SER A 266 -3.89 5.56 -10.96
CA SER A 266 -5.08 4.71 -10.91
C SER A 266 -5.00 3.49 -11.83
N GLU A 267 -4.13 3.49 -12.84
CA GLU A 267 -3.89 2.32 -13.70
C GLU A 267 -2.45 1.87 -13.51
N VAL A 268 -2.27 0.61 -13.12
CA VAL A 268 -0.96 0.06 -12.76
C VAL A 268 -0.74 -1.29 -13.44
N TYR A 269 0.37 -1.38 -14.17
CA TYR A 269 0.83 -2.57 -14.86
C TYR A 269 1.95 -3.23 -14.04
N LEU A 270 1.63 -4.35 -13.40
CA LEU A 270 2.57 -5.10 -12.55
C LEU A 270 3.45 -6.09 -13.32
N GLN A 271 3.17 -6.28 -14.62
CA GLN A 271 3.98 -7.07 -15.56
C GLN A 271 4.25 -8.51 -15.08
N SER A 272 3.30 -9.14 -14.38
CA SER A 272 3.45 -10.48 -13.81
C SER A 272 4.68 -10.65 -12.89
N ASN A 273 5.12 -9.57 -12.21
CA ASN A 273 6.18 -9.68 -11.22
C ASN A 273 5.66 -10.36 -9.95
N ASP A 274 6.52 -11.16 -9.32
CA ASP A 274 6.26 -11.75 -8.02
C ASP A 274 6.35 -10.69 -6.91
N LEU A 275 5.25 -10.48 -6.19
CA LEU A 275 5.12 -9.55 -5.06
C LEU A 275 4.73 -10.29 -3.76
N SER A 276 5.11 -11.57 -3.65
CA SER A 276 4.79 -12.46 -2.52
C SER A 276 5.18 -11.94 -1.13
N HIS A 277 6.12 -11.00 -1.03
CA HIS A 277 6.52 -10.36 0.24
C HIS A 277 5.96 -8.94 0.40
N THR A 278 5.20 -8.44 -0.57
CA THR A 278 4.70 -7.07 -0.62
C THR A 278 3.21 -6.99 -0.32
N LEU A 279 2.84 -6.09 0.60
CA LEU A 279 1.47 -5.64 0.81
C LEU A 279 1.15 -4.54 -0.20
N LEU A 280 0.13 -4.73 -1.02
CA LEU A 280 -0.35 -3.68 -1.92
C LEU A 280 -1.35 -2.82 -1.16
N HIS A 281 -1.15 -1.50 -1.11
CA HIS A 281 -2.04 -0.58 -0.41
C HIS A 281 -2.84 0.26 -1.41
N ILE A 282 -4.17 0.05 -1.41
CA ILE A 282 -5.12 0.70 -2.30
C ILE A 282 -5.89 1.75 -1.51
N ASN A 283 -5.43 3.00 -1.60
CA ASN A 283 -5.98 4.19 -0.93
C ASN A 283 -6.74 5.13 -1.88
N HIS A 284 -6.92 4.73 -3.13
CA HIS A 284 -7.73 5.40 -4.13
C HIS A 284 -8.18 4.39 -5.19
N ASN A 285 -9.08 4.81 -6.08
CA ASN A 285 -9.57 3.95 -7.17
C ASN A 285 -8.40 3.48 -8.04
N THR A 286 -8.22 2.16 -8.11
CA THR A 286 -7.05 1.54 -8.73
C THR A 286 -7.44 0.31 -9.55
N THR A 287 -6.91 0.24 -10.77
CA THR A 287 -6.94 -0.93 -11.65
C THR A 287 -5.54 -1.53 -11.72
N LEU A 288 -5.40 -2.78 -11.29
CA LEU A 288 -4.16 -3.55 -11.36
C LEU A 288 -4.23 -4.53 -12.54
N TYR A 289 -3.29 -4.39 -13.47
CA TYR A 289 -3.11 -5.28 -14.60
C TYR A 289 -2.00 -6.28 -14.34
N GLN A 290 -2.24 -7.54 -14.71
CA GLN A 290 -1.22 -8.60 -14.71
C GLN A 290 -0.58 -8.82 -13.34
N LEU A 291 -1.40 -8.82 -12.28
CA LEU A 291 -0.97 -9.25 -10.97
C LEU A 291 -0.74 -10.77 -10.97
N ASP A 292 0.45 -11.21 -10.55
CA ASP A 292 0.78 -12.62 -10.37
C ASP A 292 0.48 -13.06 -8.93
N THR A 293 1.29 -12.58 -7.99
CA THR A 293 1.21 -12.91 -6.57
C THR A 293 1.42 -11.66 -5.74
N ALA A 294 0.70 -11.52 -4.64
CA ALA A 294 0.95 -10.52 -3.61
C ALA A 294 0.83 -11.15 -2.22
N LYS A 295 1.55 -10.62 -1.22
CA LYS A 295 1.38 -11.06 0.18
C LYS A 295 -0.06 -10.87 0.65
N SER A 296 -0.59 -9.68 0.39
CA SER A 296 -2.00 -9.32 0.55
C SER A 296 -2.26 -7.97 -0.10
N ILE A 297 -3.50 -7.69 -0.44
CA ILE A 297 -3.97 -6.40 -0.94
C ILE A 297 -4.80 -5.77 0.17
N HIS A 298 -4.42 -4.60 0.68
CA HIS A 298 -5.25 -3.83 1.58
C HIS A 298 -6.03 -2.78 0.79
N VAL A 299 -7.34 -2.78 0.90
CA VAL A 299 -8.21 -1.81 0.23
C VAL A 299 -8.90 -0.96 1.29
N GLU A 300 -8.69 0.35 1.23
CA GLU A 300 -9.40 1.30 2.08
C GLU A 300 -10.89 1.36 1.72
N ASP A 301 -11.71 1.76 2.69
CA ASP A 301 -13.14 1.95 2.45
C ASP A 301 -13.37 3.00 1.36
N LEU A 302 -14.44 2.86 0.58
CA LEU A 302 -14.79 3.75 -0.54
C LEU A 302 -13.76 3.77 -1.69
N CYS A 303 -12.78 2.86 -1.71
CA CYS A 303 -11.88 2.67 -2.84
C CYS A 303 -12.32 1.51 -3.73
N LEU A 304 -12.35 1.74 -5.05
CA LEU A 304 -12.58 0.71 -6.04
C LEU A 304 -11.26 0.03 -6.41
N LEU A 305 -11.20 -1.28 -6.29
CA LEU A 305 -10.12 -2.12 -6.83
C LEU A 305 -10.65 -2.92 -8.01
N HIS A 306 -9.96 -2.84 -9.15
CA HIS A 306 -10.22 -3.69 -10.31
C HIS A 306 -8.96 -4.49 -10.64
N LEU A 307 -9.09 -5.81 -10.73
CA LEU A 307 -8.03 -6.75 -11.08
C LEU A 307 -8.30 -7.26 -12.48
N ILE A 308 -7.36 -7.03 -13.41
CA ILE A 308 -7.50 -7.39 -14.82
C ILE A 308 -6.34 -8.30 -15.25
N SER A 309 -6.68 -9.36 -16.01
CA SER A 309 -5.71 -10.28 -16.62
C SER A 309 -4.74 -10.87 -15.61
N MET A 310 -5.25 -11.30 -14.45
CA MET A 310 -4.45 -11.97 -13.44
C MET A 310 -3.95 -13.33 -13.94
N ARG A 311 -2.86 -13.83 -13.35
CA ARG A 311 -2.42 -15.18 -13.68
C ARG A 311 -3.49 -16.19 -13.20
N PRO A 312 -3.88 -17.17 -14.05
CA PRO A 312 -4.76 -18.26 -13.63
C PRO A 312 -4.24 -18.96 -12.38
N PHE A 313 -5.13 -19.34 -11.47
CA PHE A 313 -4.83 -20.00 -10.19
C PHE A 313 -4.08 -19.15 -9.16
N SER A 314 -3.83 -17.86 -9.43
CA SER A 314 -3.41 -16.93 -8.38
C SER A 314 -4.52 -16.81 -7.33
N GLN A 315 -4.13 -16.76 -6.06
CA GLN A 315 -5.03 -16.48 -4.95
C GLN A 315 -4.57 -15.20 -4.28
N ASN A 316 -5.40 -14.16 -4.38
CA ASN A 316 -5.10 -12.87 -3.79
C ASN A 316 -5.94 -12.67 -2.53
N LEU A 317 -5.26 -12.44 -1.41
CA LEU A 317 -5.90 -12.12 -0.13
C LEU A 317 -6.14 -10.62 -0.03
N ILE A 318 -7.39 -10.21 -0.16
CA ILE A 318 -7.84 -8.82 -0.07
C ILE A 318 -8.35 -8.56 1.34
N LYS A 319 -7.71 -7.64 2.07
CA LYS A 319 -8.04 -7.23 3.43
C LYS A 319 -8.86 -5.96 3.41
N THR A 320 -10.03 -6.00 4.06
CA THR A 320 -10.97 -4.88 4.15
C THR A 320 -11.30 -4.57 5.62
N SER A 321 -12.07 -3.50 5.85
CA SER A 321 -12.56 -3.14 7.19
C SER A 321 -13.50 -4.19 7.80
N PHE A 322 -14.25 -4.92 6.96
CA PHE A 322 -15.26 -5.89 7.40
C PHE A 322 -14.77 -7.35 7.45
N GLY A 323 -13.58 -7.64 6.95
CA GLY A 323 -13.06 -9.01 6.89
C GLY A 323 -11.96 -9.18 5.84
N PHE A 324 -11.99 -10.30 5.14
CA PHE A 324 -11.11 -10.54 4.00
C PHE A 324 -11.81 -11.32 2.89
N ILE A 325 -11.33 -11.13 1.67
CA ILE A 325 -11.81 -11.78 0.45
C ILE A 325 -10.62 -12.50 -0.18
N THR A 326 -10.78 -13.78 -0.48
CA THR A 326 -9.85 -14.51 -1.32
C THR A 326 -10.43 -14.50 -2.73
N ASN A 327 -9.74 -13.89 -3.67
CA ASN A 327 -10.12 -13.92 -5.07
C ASN A 327 -9.27 -14.95 -5.82
N SER A 328 -9.91 -15.81 -6.61
CA SER A 328 -9.21 -16.74 -7.50
C SER A 328 -9.08 -16.13 -8.89
N GLY A 329 -7.86 -15.98 -9.39
CA GLY A 329 -7.54 -15.28 -10.64
C GLY A 329 -7.91 -15.97 -11.94
N GLU A 330 -8.97 -16.79 -11.92
CA GLU A 330 -9.57 -17.36 -13.14
C GLU A 330 -10.41 -16.33 -13.93
N SER A 331 -10.74 -15.18 -13.33
CA SER A 331 -11.47 -14.09 -13.97
C SER A 331 -10.98 -12.73 -13.50
N ASP A 332 -11.28 -11.69 -14.28
CA ASP A 332 -11.21 -10.31 -13.81
C ASP A 332 -12.13 -10.16 -12.59
N GLY A 333 -11.75 -9.27 -11.67
CA GLY A 333 -12.44 -9.11 -10.39
C GLY A 333 -12.50 -7.65 -9.97
N MET A 334 -13.68 -7.20 -9.59
CA MET A 334 -13.93 -5.84 -9.11
C MET A 334 -14.37 -5.88 -7.65
N PHE A 335 -13.86 -4.96 -6.83
CA PHE A 335 -14.10 -4.89 -5.40
C PHE A 335 -14.34 -3.44 -4.99
N PHE A 336 -15.45 -3.16 -4.32
CA PHE A 336 -15.70 -1.85 -3.74
C PHE A 336 -16.60 -1.98 -2.52
N PHE A 337 -16.16 -1.43 -1.38
CA PHE A 337 -16.96 -1.45 -0.16
C PHE A 337 -17.38 -0.05 0.26
N ASN A 338 -18.68 0.10 0.50
CA ASN A 338 -19.29 1.32 1.02
C ASN A 338 -19.85 1.06 2.43
N PRO A 339 -19.14 1.48 3.49
CA PRO A 339 -19.59 1.29 4.87
C PRO A 339 -20.87 2.09 5.19
N LEU A 340 -21.10 3.23 4.52
CA LEU A 340 -22.28 4.08 4.74
C LEU A 340 -23.57 3.41 4.27
N LYS A 341 -23.49 2.60 3.22
CA LYS A 341 -24.61 1.84 2.65
C LYS A 341 -24.59 0.36 3.01
N ASN A 342 -23.60 -0.10 3.79
CA ASN A 342 -23.29 -1.53 3.99
C ASN A 342 -23.38 -2.31 2.68
N THR A 343 -22.73 -1.79 1.64
CA THR A 343 -22.78 -2.37 0.29
C THR A 343 -21.39 -2.80 -0.15
N LEU A 344 -21.26 -4.05 -0.59
CA LEU A 344 -20.07 -4.59 -1.21
C LEU A 344 -20.38 -4.87 -2.68
N ILE A 345 -19.66 -4.23 -3.60
CA ILE A 345 -19.65 -4.58 -5.01
C ILE A 345 -18.52 -5.58 -5.22
N LEU A 346 -18.85 -6.72 -5.84
CA LEU A 346 -17.92 -7.82 -6.01
C LEU A 346 -18.23 -8.63 -7.27
N THR A 347 -17.23 -8.80 -8.15
CA THR A 347 -17.35 -9.66 -9.36
C THR A 347 -16.29 -10.75 -9.40
N GLY A 348 -16.56 -11.79 -10.20
CA GLY A 348 -15.65 -12.93 -10.40
C GLY A 348 -15.85 -14.07 -9.41
N THR A 349 -14.83 -14.92 -9.26
CA THR A 349 -14.86 -16.06 -8.32
C THR A 349 -14.18 -15.71 -7.02
N ASN A 350 -14.93 -15.68 -5.93
CA ASN A 350 -14.49 -15.14 -4.65
C ASN A 350 -14.90 -16.03 -3.47
N GLU A 351 -14.07 -16.03 -2.44
CA GLU A 351 -14.38 -16.58 -1.12
C GLU A 351 -14.34 -15.46 -0.08
N LEU A 352 -15.44 -15.25 0.64
CA LEU A 352 -15.59 -14.15 1.58
C LEU A 352 -15.57 -14.69 3.01
N HIS A 353 -14.75 -14.07 3.83
CA HIS A 353 -14.69 -14.30 5.27
C HIS A 353 -15.14 -13.04 6.00
N LEU A 354 -16.31 -13.12 6.65
CA LEU A 354 -17.01 -11.97 7.24
C LEU A 354 -16.87 -11.90 8.76
N ASN A 355 -15.77 -12.46 9.30
CA ASN A 355 -15.56 -12.63 10.74
C ASN A 355 -15.55 -11.32 11.55
N LYS A 356 -15.23 -10.18 10.95
CA LYS A 356 -15.20 -8.86 11.61
C LYS A 356 -16.48 -8.03 11.45
N TYR A 357 -17.38 -8.41 10.54
CA TYR A 357 -18.61 -7.66 10.31
C TYR A 357 -19.61 -7.92 11.44
N LYS A 358 -19.72 -6.97 12.38
CA LYS A 358 -20.62 -7.06 13.56
C LYS A 358 -21.89 -6.23 13.44
N ASN A 359 -22.18 -5.69 12.25
CA ASN A 359 -23.27 -4.73 12.10
C ASN A 359 -24.61 -5.46 12.10
N LYS A 360 -25.61 -4.94 12.84
CA LYS A 360 -26.98 -5.47 12.84
C LYS A 360 -27.76 -5.11 11.55
N VAL A 361 -27.13 -4.34 10.66
CA VAL A 361 -27.72 -3.90 9.39
C VAL A 361 -27.40 -4.93 8.31
N PRO A 362 -28.36 -5.25 7.42
CA PRO A 362 -28.11 -6.16 6.30
C PRO A 362 -26.91 -5.72 5.45
N LEU A 363 -25.98 -6.64 5.19
CA LEU A 363 -24.91 -6.42 4.22
C LEU A 363 -25.46 -6.74 2.83
N THR A 364 -25.45 -5.77 1.92
CA THR A 364 -25.86 -5.97 0.53
C THR A 364 -24.63 -6.24 -0.33
N ILE A 365 -24.59 -7.39 -0.99
CA ILE A 365 -23.55 -7.79 -1.92
C ILE A 365 -24.13 -7.68 -3.34
N ILE A 366 -23.48 -6.89 -4.18
CA ILE A 366 -23.90 -6.59 -5.55
C ILE A 366 -22.85 -7.09 -6.54
N GLY A 367 -23.25 -7.89 -7.53
CA GLY A 367 -22.37 -8.30 -8.61
C GLY A 367 -22.79 -9.64 -9.24
N HIS A 368 -21.83 -10.30 -9.89
CA HIS A 368 -22.05 -11.56 -10.59
C HIS A 368 -20.85 -12.49 -10.44
N GLY A 369 -21.03 -13.77 -10.77
CA GLY A 369 -20.01 -14.81 -10.62
C GLY A 369 -20.33 -15.78 -9.48
N LEU A 370 -19.29 -16.30 -8.81
CA LEU A 370 -19.40 -17.29 -7.74
C LEU A 370 -18.87 -16.70 -6.43
N ILE A 371 -19.67 -16.79 -5.37
CA ILE A 371 -19.25 -16.47 -4.01
C ILE A 371 -19.36 -17.69 -3.11
N ASN A 372 -18.26 -18.00 -2.43
CA ASN A 372 -18.22 -18.92 -1.30
C ASN A 372 -18.21 -18.11 0.00
N LEU A 373 -19.23 -18.26 0.84
CA LEU A 373 -19.28 -17.61 2.14
C LEU A 373 -18.71 -18.54 3.22
N LYS A 374 -17.78 -18.01 4.02
CA LYS A 374 -17.17 -18.65 5.19
C LYS A 374 -17.25 -17.74 6.42
N ASP A 375 -17.19 -18.36 7.60
CA ASP A 375 -17.14 -17.69 8.91
C ASP A 375 -18.25 -16.65 9.10
N ILE A 376 -19.47 -16.99 8.63
CA ILE A 376 -20.64 -16.12 8.70
C ILE A 376 -21.13 -16.08 10.16
N GLN A 377 -21.36 -14.88 10.70
CA GLN A 377 -21.82 -14.72 12.08
C GLN A 377 -23.27 -15.20 12.28
N ASP A 378 -23.61 -15.63 13.50
CA ASP A 378 -24.99 -15.96 13.88
C ASP A 378 -25.89 -14.72 13.84
N SER A 379 -27.18 -14.90 13.54
CA SER A 379 -28.18 -13.82 13.53
C SER A 379 -27.89 -12.67 12.54
N SER A 380 -27.28 -13.00 11.40
CA SER A 380 -26.88 -12.05 10.36
C SER A 380 -27.86 -12.03 9.18
N VAL A 381 -27.92 -10.90 8.47
CA VAL A 381 -28.76 -10.71 7.28
C VAL A 381 -27.89 -10.31 6.10
N TYR A 382 -27.99 -11.04 4.99
CA TYR A 382 -27.29 -10.76 3.75
C TYR A 382 -28.28 -10.62 2.60
N SER A 383 -28.07 -9.63 1.74
CA SER A 383 -28.81 -9.46 0.49
C SER A 383 -27.85 -9.60 -0.68
N PHE A 384 -28.25 -10.38 -1.68
CA PHE A 384 -27.51 -10.60 -2.92
C PHE A 384 -28.30 -9.99 -4.08
N LYS A 385 -27.62 -9.15 -4.86
CA LYS A 385 -28.19 -8.48 -6.03
C LYS A 385 -27.25 -8.60 -7.20
N ILE A 386 -27.78 -8.68 -8.41
CA ILE A 386 -27.00 -8.66 -9.62
C ILE A 386 -26.84 -7.23 -10.15
N ASP A 387 -25.69 -6.92 -10.73
CA ASP A 387 -25.41 -5.65 -11.41
C ASP A 387 -25.71 -5.72 -12.92
N ASN A 388 -25.79 -6.91 -13.50
CA ASN A 388 -26.02 -7.16 -14.91
C ASN A 388 -27.06 -8.27 -15.12
N GLU A 389 -28.20 -7.93 -15.74
CA GLU A 389 -29.33 -8.85 -15.90
C GLU A 389 -29.06 -10.07 -16.79
N LYS A 390 -27.93 -10.11 -17.51
CA LYS A 390 -27.57 -11.24 -18.40
C LYS A 390 -26.73 -12.30 -17.70
N GLU A 391 -26.24 -12.02 -16.51
CA GLU A 391 -25.34 -12.90 -15.79
C GLU A 391 -26.06 -13.63 -14.67
N LYS A 392 -25.33 -14.43 -13.90
CA LYS A 392 -25.85 -15.13 -12.73
C LYS A 392 -24.94 -14.88 -11.55
N PHE A 393 -25.55 -14.82 -10.37
CA PHE A 393 -24.82 -14.66 -9.13
C PHE A 393 -25.05 -15.85 -8.21
N LYS A 394 -24.07 -16.74 -8.22
CA LYS A 394 -24.12 -18.03 -7.54
C LYS A 394 -23.52 -17.91 -6.14
N VAL A 395 -24.27 -18.28 -5.12
CA VAL A 395 -23.81 -18.27 -3.72
C VAL A 395 -23.74 -19.69 -3.17
N HIS A 396 -22.62 -20.00 -2.53
CA HIS A 396 -22.38 -21.24 -1.81
C HIS A 396 -21.96 -20.94 -0.37
N ILE A 397 -22.34 -21.81 0.57
CA ILE A 397 -22.10 -21.61 2.00
C ILE A 397 -21.36 -22.82 2.55
N ASN A 398 -20.08 -22.64 2.83
CA ASN A 398 -19.23 -23.71 3.34
C ASN A 398 -19.47 -23.99 4.83
N GLN A 399 -19.81 -22.94 5.60
CA GLN A 399 -20.09 -23.06 7.03
C GLN A 399 -21.37 -22.29 7.37
N LYS A 400 -22.42 -23.05 7.69
CA LYS A 400 -23.75 -22.52 8.05
C LYS A 400 -23.73 -22.13 9.53
N GLY A 401 -23.97 -20.85 9.83
CA GLY A 401 -24.20 -20.39 11.21
C GLY A 401 -25.66 -20.60 11.63
N ASN A 402 -26.01 -20.16 12.83
CA ASN A 402 -27.38 -20.21 13.33
C ASN A 402 -28.14 -18.91 13.03
N ASN A 403 -29.43 -19.06 12.69
CA ASN A 403 -30.37 -17.96 12.46
C ASN A 403 -29.94 -16.91 11.41
N GLN A 404 -29.45 -17.35 10.25
CA GLN A 404 -29.05 -16.43 9.17
C GLN A 404 -30.19 -16.22 8.18
N ILE A 405 -30.31 -15.00 7.66
CA ILE A 405 -31.30 -14.64 6.64
C ILE A 405 -30.56 -14.22 5.37
N LEU A 406 -30.86 -14.87 4.26
CA LEU A 406 -30.30 -14.57 2.94
C LEU A 406 -31.42 -14.14 2.01
N ILE A 407 -31.25 -13.02 1.35
CA ILE A 407 -32.23 -12.42 0.44
C ILE A 407 -31.61 -12.39 -0.95
N PHE A 408 -32.28 -12.98 -1.92
CA PHE A 408 -31.84 -13.09 -3.31
C PHE A 408 -32.82 -12.36 -4.22
N ASP A 409 -32.28 -11.64 -5.21
CA ASP A 409 -33.07 -11.16 -6.34
C ASP A 409 -33.42 -12.30 -7.32
N GLN A 410 -33.97 -11.97 -8.49
CA GLN A 410 -34.41 -12.98 -9.45
C GLN A 410 -33.26 -13.84 -10.00
N GLN A 411 -32.05 -13.30 -10.11
CA GLN A 411 -30.94 -13.91 -10.85
C GLN A 411 -29.78 -14.39 -9.96
N SER A 412 -29.71 -13.89 -8.73
CA SER A 412 -28.84 -14.42 -7.67
C SER A 412 -29.48 -15.61 -6.99
N TYR A 413 -28.71 -16.60 -6.56
CA TYR A 413 -29.28 -17.80 -5.95
C TYR A 413 -28.32 -18.58 -5.07
N LEU A 414 -28.88 -19.33 -4.12
CA LEU A 414 -28.18 -20.34 -3.35
C LEU A 414 -28.24 -21.68 -4.09
N ASP A 415 -27.11 -22.38 -4.23
CA ASP A 415 -27.06 -23.66 -4.97
C ASP A 415 -28.05 -24.72 -4.50
N GLU A 416 -28.23 -24.83 -3.18
CA GLU A 416 -29.13 -25.80 -2.57
C GLU A 416 -30.61 -25.39 -2.70
N SER A 417 -30.91 -24.15 -3.10
CA SER A 417 -32.27 -23.62 -3.21
C SER A 417 -32.38 -22.51 -4.27
N PRO A 418 -32.24 -22.85 -5.58
CA PRO A 418 -32.03 -21.84 -6.63
C PRO A 418 -33.22 -20.92 -6.89
N TYR A 419 -34.42 -21.36 -6.51
CA TYR A 419 -35.70 -20.68 -6.74
C TYR A 419 -36.23 -19.94 -5.52
N CYS A 420 -35.49 -19.95 -4.42
CA CYS A 420 -35.88 -19.25 -3.20
C CYS A 420 -35.40 -17.80 -3.24
N ALA A 421 -36.29 -16.85 -2.94
CA ALA A 421 -35.97 -15.44 -2.81
C ALA A 421 -35.52 -15.08 -1.39
N VAL A 422 -36.04 -15.77 -0.36
CA VAL A 422 -35.66 -15.53 1.04
C VAL A 422 -35.38 -16.86 1.73
N VAL A 423 -34.12 -17.10 2.07
CA VAL A 423 -33.65 -18.30 2.76
C VAL A 423 -33.39 -17.99 4.23
N ILE A 424 -33.88 -18.85 5.13
CA ILE A 424 -33.49 -18.85 6.54
C ILE A 424 -32.69 -20.12 6.85
N ILE A 425 -31.51 -19.93 7.41
CA ILE A 425 -30.65 -20.98 7.97
C ILE A 425 -30.87 -20.99 9.47
N LYS A 426 -31.62 -21.97 9.99
CA LYS A 426 -31.97 -22.02 11.43
C LYS A 426 -30.85 -22.64 12.26
N SER A 427 -30.22 -23.69 11.73
CA SER A 427 -29.10 -24.38 12.35
C SER A 427 -28.12 -24.86 11.29
N LYS A 428 -26.93 -25.34 11.71
CA LYS A 428 -25.80 -25.76 10.86
C LYS A 428 -26.17 -26.62 9.62
N ASN A 429 -27.31 -27.30 9.59
CA ASN A 429 -27.73 -28.13 8.45
C ASN A 429 -29.16 -27.85 7.94
N THR A 430 -29.90 -26.89 8.50
CA THR A 430 -31.32 -26.69 8.14
C THR A 430 -31.52 -25.40 7.37
N ILE A 431 -31.79 -25.55 6.08
CA ILE A 431 -32.21 -24.47 5.18
C ILE A 431 -33.72 -24.55 5.02
N SER A 432 -34.39 -23.41 5.15
CA SER A 432 -35.83 -23.28 4.89
C SER A 432 -36.08 -22.08 3.99
N CYS A 433 -36.86 -22.26 2.93
CA CYS A 433 -37.30 -21.14 2.13
C CYS A 433 -38.51 -20.46 2.77
N GLN A 434 -38.51 -19.13 2.81
CA GLN A 434 -39.62 -18.33 3.35
C GLN A 434 -40.41 -17.60 2.26
N SER A 435 -39.79 -17.39 1.09
CA SER A 435 -40.44 -16.77 -0.06
C SER A 435 -39.79 -17.25 -1.34
N CYS A 436 -40.61 -17.53 -2.36
CA CYS A 436 -40.14 -17.97 -3.66
C CYS A 436 -39.95 -16.81 -4.63
N LYS A 437 -39.10 -17.05 -5.64
CA LYS A 437 -38.95 -16.17 -6.80
C LYS A 437 -40.22 -16.16 -7.65
N GLU A 438 -40.28 -15.19 -8.57
CA GLU A 438 -41.46 -15.02 -9.43
C GLU A 438 -41.69 -16.27 -10.30
N GLY A 439 -42.94 -16.73 -10.38
CA GLY A 439 -43.31 -17.94 -11.12
C GLY A 439 -43.10 -19.27 -10.38
N PHE A 440 -42.76 -19.23 -9.08
CA PHE A 440 -42.60 -20.41 -8.23
C PHE A 440 -43.55 -20.37 -7.02
N SER A 441 -44.03 -21.55 -6.62
CA SER A 441 -44.92 -21.75 -5.46
C SER A 441 -44.15 -22.27 -4.25
N LEU A 442 -44.38 -21.66 -3.08
CA LEU A 442 -43.88 -22.12 -1.79
C LEU A 442 -44.80 -23.22 -1.22
N THR A 443 -44.24 -24.42 -1.07
CA THR A 443 -44.94 -25.58 -0.49
C THR A 443 -44.98 -25.51 1.04
N GLN A 444 -45.84 -26.32 1.67
CA GLN A 444 -45.84 -26.47 3.13
C GLN A 444 -44.50 -27.00 3.69
N SER A 445 -43.72 -27.72 2.89
CA SER A 445 -42.37 -28.19 3.23
C SER A 445 -41.28 -27.12 3.10
N ASN A 446 -41.64 -25.85 2.85
CA ASN A 446 -40.72 -24.72 2.67
C ASN A 446 -39.77 -24.90 1.47
N LEU A 447 -40.28 -25.49 0.38
CA LEU A 447 -39.58 -25.66 -0.89
C LEU A 447 -40.29 -24.84 -1.99
N CYS A 448 -39.51 -24.35 -2.94
CA CYS A 448 -40.03 -23.64 -4.11
C CYS A 448 -40.12 -24.57 -5.31
N ILE A 449 -41.31 -24.71 -5.88
CA ILE A 449 -41.55 -25.52 -7.08
C ILE A 449 -42.17 -24.68 -8.19
N LYS A 450 -41.96 -25.08 -9.45
CA LYS A 450 -42.62 -24.44 -10.58
C LYS A 450 -44.04 -25.00 -10.72
N ASP A 451 -45.04 -24.22 -10.33
CA ASP A 451 -46.45 -24.58 -10.48
C ASP A 451 -47.05 -23.89 -11.70
N ILE A 452 -46.97 -24.56 -12.85
CA ILE A 452 -47.49 -24.04 -14.12
C ILE A 452 -49.02 -23.84 -14.14
N HIS A 453 -49.72 -24.39 -13.14
CA HIS A 453 -51.17 -24.36 -13.00
C HIS A 453 -51.66 -23.36 -11.96
N CYS A 454 -50.75 -22.68 -11.25
CA CYS A 454 -51.13 -21.58 -10.39
C CYS A 454 -51.45 -20.31 -11.21
N ASN A 455 -52.54 -19.63 -10.85
CA ASN A 455 -53.01 -18.42 -11.53
C ASN A 455 -52.67 -17.14 -10.73
N HIS A 456 -52.73 -17.20 -9.40
CA HIS A 456 -52.42 -16.07 -8.52
C HIS A 456 -51.52 -16.51 -7.36
N TYR A 457 -50.52 -15.68 -7.07
CA TYR A 457 -49.53 -15.91 -6.02
C TYR A 457 -49.66 -14.86 -4.91
N SER A 458 -49.39 -15.26 -3.67
CA SER A 458 -49.22 -14.33 -2.55
C SER A 458 -47.87 -13.62 -2.62
N SER A 459 -47.67 -12.59 -1.80
CA SER A 459 -46.38 -11.90 -1.67
C SER A 459 -45.21 -12.80 -1.25
N ASN A 460 -45.52 -13.95 -0.63
CA ASN A 460 -44.54 -14.93 -0.15
C ASN A 460 -44.41 -16.11 -1.12
N GLY A 461 -45.07 -16.05 -2.28
CA GLY A 461 -45.04 -17.09 -3.29
C GLY A 461 -45.96 -18.28 -3.02
N HIS A 462 -46.96 -18.19 -2.13
CA HIS A 462 -47.97 -19.26 -2.02
C HIS A 462 -48.98 -19.17 -3.15
N CYS A 463 -49.37 -20.31 -3.74
CA CYS A 463 -50.45 -20.31 -4.70
C CYS A 463 -51.79 -20.03 -4.00
N LEU A 464 -52.51 -19.00 -4.45
CA LEU A 464 -53.81 -18.60 -3.90
C LEU A 464 -54.98 -19.17 -4.71
N SER A 465 -54.78 -19.42 -6.01
CA SER A 465 -55.81 -19.99 -6.88
C SER A 465 -55.20 -20.70 -8.09
N CYS A 466 -55.84 -21.78 -8.53
CA CYS A 466 -55.42 -22.59 -9.68
C CYS A 466 -56.14 -22.19 -10.97
N LYS A 467 -55.55 -22.53 -12.12
CA LYS A 467 -56.18 -22.50 -13.44
C LYS A 467 -57.34 -23.49 -13.51
N ASP A 468 -58.26 -23.25 -14.43
CA ASP A 468 -59.44 -24.11 -14.63
C ASP A 468 -59.04 -25.59 -14.82
N GLY A 469 -59.74 -26.47 -14.09
CA GLY A 469 -59.48 -27.92 -14.08
C GLY A 469 -58.52 -28.42 -12.99
N TYR A 470 -57.96 -27.51 -12.18
CA TYR A 470 -57.03 -27.83 -11.09
C TYR A 470 -57.55 -27.31 -9.75
N GLN A 471 -57.21 -28.00 -8.66
CA GLN A 471 -57.52 -27.60 -7.28
C GLN A 471 -56.24 -27.45 -6.44
N LEU A 472 -56.27 -26.51 -5.50
CA LEU A 472 -55.17 -26.28 -4.57
C LEU A 472 -55.10 -27.47 -3.59
N SER A 473 -54.01 -28.21 -3.65
CA SER A 473 -53.71 -29.31 -2.73
C SER A 473 -53.34 -28.78 -1.34
N VAL A 474 -53.35 -29.69 -0.36
CA VAL A 474 -52.90 -29.40 1.00
C VAL A 474 -51.45 -28.89 0.99
N ASP A 475 -50.60 -29.42 0.12
CA ASP A 475 -49.19 -29.01 0.00
C ASP A 475 -48.99 -27.62 -0.61
N GLY A 476 -50.06 -26.93 -1.01
CA GLY A 476 -50.02 -25.58 -1.57
C GLY A 476 -49.75 -25.52 -3.07
N THR A 477 -50.05 -26.59 -3.80
CA THR A 477 -49.79 -26.76 -5.24
C THR A 477 -51.05 -27.14 -6.00
N CYS A 478 -51.16 -26.75 -7.26
CA CYS A 478 -52.32 -27.03 -8.10
C CYS A 478 -52.26 -28.42 -8.72
N GLN A 479 -53.23 -29.28 -8.38
CA GLN A 479 -53.33 -30.66 -8.86
C GLN A 479 -54.58 -30.88 -9.70
N SER A 480 -54.51 -31.78 -10.70
CA SER A 480 -55.65 -32.05 -11.56
C SER A 480 -56.74 -32.86 -10.82
N ASN A 481 -57.99 -32.58 -11.13
CA ASN A 481 -59.15 -33.20 -10.47
C ASN A 481 -59.32 -34.72 -10.72
N TYR A 482 -58.45 -35.37 -11.50
CA TYR A 482 -58.69 -36.73 -12.01
C TYR A 482 -58.43 -37.88 -11.00
N TYR A 483 -58.02 -37.61 -9.76
CA TYR A 483 -57.71 -38.66 -8.77
C TYR A 483 -58.76 -38.93 -7.69
N ARG A 484 -59.96 -38.32 -7.74
CA ARG A 484 -61.11 -38.81 -6.96
C ARG A 484 -61.96 -39.76 -7.80
N ILE A 485 -61.45 -40.95 -8.07
CA ILE A 485 -62.31 -42.08 -8.42
C ILE A 485 -62.92 -42.56 -7.10
N GLU A 486 -64.21 -42.30 -6.91
CA GLU A 486 -65.02 -42.96 -5.90
C GLU A 486 -64.77 -44.47 -5.99
N LYS A 487 -64.34 -45.10 -4.88
CA LYS A 487 -64.39 -46.55 -4.75
C LYS A 487 -65.86 -46.96 -4.86
N ILE A 488 -66.29 -47.36 -6.05
CA ILE A 488 -67.54 -48.08 -6.24
C ILE A 488 -67.28 -49.50 -5.74
N PRO A 489 -67.93 -49.97 -4.65
CA PRO A 489 -67.83 -51.37 -4.27
C PRO A 489 -68.64 -52.19 -5.27
N LEU A 490 -67.95 -53.04 -6.04
CA LEU A 490 -68.61 -54.11 -6.79
C LEU A 490 -68.91 -55.25 -5.82
N CYS A 491 -70.04 -55.17 -5.13
CA CYS A 491 -70.64 -56.34 -4.52
C CYS A 491 -71.44 -57.12 -5.58
N LYS A 492 -71.07 -58.39 -5.80
CA LYS A 492 -71.91 -59.39 -6.46
C LYS A 492 -71.91 -60.65 -5.59
N GLY A 493 -73.01 -60.89 -4.86
CA GLY A 493 -73.27 -62.13 -4.13
C GLY A 493 -72.72 -62.18 -2.69
N ASP A 494 -73.40 -62.97 -1.85
CA ASP A 494 -73.34 -63.00 -0.37
C ASP A 494 -72.04 -63.58 0.25
N THR A 495 -70.86 -63.16 -0.22
CA THR A 495 -69.59 -63.41 0.50
C THR A 495 -68.58 -62.29 0.19
N CYS A 496 -68.08 -61.61 1.22
CA CYS A 496 -66.93 -60.69 1.13
C CYS A 496 -65.76 -61.29 1.92
N ASP A 497 -64.60 -61.40 1.28
CA ASP A 497 -63.29 -61.40 1.97
C ASP A 497 -62.75 -59.96 2.02
#